data_AF-A0A953QRA8-F1
#
_entry.id   AF-A0A953QRA8-F1
#
_cell.length_a   1.000
_cell.length_b   1.000
_cell.length_c   1.000
_cell.angle_alpha   90.00
_cell.angle_beta   90.00
_cell.angle_gamma   90.00
#
_symmetry.space_group_name_H-M   'P 1'
#
loop_
_entity.id
_entity.type
_entity.pdbx_description
1 polymer ?
#
loop_
_entity_poly.entity_id
_entity_poly.type
_entity_poly.pdbx_seq_one_letter_code
_entity_poly.pdbx_strand_id
1 'polypeptide(L)' 'MPEEKETTPKAPGSKEEVALELMRFIAVTTGYGKTSSGAGFAGKPPKTPEEQVEALIQLYERCRDVVGK' A
#
# COMPACT_ATOMS: atom_id res chain seq x y z
N MET A 1 -8.07 -17.09 18.62
CA MET A 1 -6.62 -17.08 18.38
C MET A 1 -6.30 -15.76 17.72
N PRO A 2 -5.82 -14.76 18.48
CA PRO A 2 -5.39 -13.49 17.92
C PRO A 2 -4.08 -13.74 17.16
N GLU A 3 -4.12 -13.64 15.84
CA GLU A 3 -2.93 -13.58 15.00
C GLU A 3 -2.07 -12.43 15.52
N GLU A 4 -0.89 -12.79 16.04
CA GLU A 4 0.17 -11.86 16.38
C GLU A 4 0.49 -11.07 15.12
N LYS A 5 0.05 -9.82 15.12
CA LYS A 5 0.63 -8.77 14.30
C LYS A 5 2.06 -8.57 14.82
N GLU A 6 2.95 -9.48 14.44
CA GLU A 6 4.39 -9.35 14.66
C GLU A 6 4.84 -8.14 13.85
N THR A 7 4.74 -6.98 14.48
CA THR A 7 5.40 -5.76 14.02
C THR A 7 6.80 -5.87 14.57
N THR A 8 7.60 -6.77 14.00
CA THR A 8 9.03 -6.84 14.30
C THR A 8 9.60 -5.45 14.01
N PRO A 9 10.19 -4.74 14.98
CA PRO A 9 10.89 -3.49 14.70
C PRO A 9 12.12 -3.84 13.89
N LYS A 10 11.96 -3.83 12.56
CA LYS A 10 13.02 -4.01 11.58
C LYS A 10 13.90 -2.75 11.62
N ALA A 11 15.20 -2.96 11.51
CA ALA A 11 16.19 -1.93 11.82
C ALA A 11 16.14 -0.76 10.81
N PRO A 12 15.96 0.50 11.28
CA PRO A 12 15.90 1.68 10.42
C PRO A 12 17.24 1.86 9.72
N GLY A 13 17.28 1.65 8.41
CA GLY A 13 18.46 1.97 7.62
C GLY A 13 18.53 1.40 6.21
N SER A 14 17.76 0.35 5.90
CA SER A 14 17.74 -0.18 4.54
C SER A 14 16.87 0.69 3.63
N LYS A 15 17.36 1.07 2.44
CA LYS A 15 16.57 1.76 1.40
C LYS A 15 15.21 1.07 1.15
N GLU A 16 15.20 -0.26 1.28
CA GLU A 16 13.99 -1.08 1.17
C GLU A 16 12.97 -0.83 2.28
N GLU A 17 13.42 -0.62 3.52
CA GLU A 17 12.54 -0.31 4.64
C GLU A 17 11.93 1.08 4.53
N VAL A 18 12.73 2.06 4.10
CA VAL A 18 12.26 3.42 3.80
C VAL A 18 11.22 3.40 2.67
N ALA A 19 11.43 2.59 1.63
CA ALA A 19 10.45 2.42 0.55
C ALA A 19 9.14 1.78 1.04
N LEU A 20 9.21 0.82 1.96
CA LEU A 20 8.02 0.19 2.58
C LEU A 20 7.26 1.17 3.49
N GLU A 21 7.96 1.98 4.29
CA GLU A 21 7.33 3.03 5.09
C GLU A 21 6.67 4.11 4.22
N LEU A 22 7.36 4.55 3.16
CA LEU A 22 6.81 5.51 2.19
C LEU A 22 5.55 4.97 1.50
N MET A 23 5.59 3.72 1.04
CA MET A 23 4.44 3.04 0.44
C MET A 23 3.26 3.00 1.43
N ARG A 24 3.51 2.62 2.68
CA ARG A 24 2.49 2.58 3.73
C ARG A 24 1.91 3.96 4.00
N PHE A 25 2.74 4.99 4.08
CA PHE A 25 2.32 6.37 4.28
C PHE A 25 1.38 6.81 3.15
N ILE A 26 1.74 6.58 1.89
CA ILE A 26 0.91 6.92 0.72
C ILE A 26 -0.42 6.15 0.76
N ALA A 27 -0.38 4.84 0.99
CA ALA A 27 -1.60 4.03 1.00
C ALA A 27 -2.59 4.45 2.10
N VAL A 28 -2.10 4.80 3.29
CA VAL A 28 -2.93 5.26 4.41
C VAL A 28 -3.50 6.66 4.13
N THR A 29 -2.67 7.58 3.66
CA THR A 29 -3.05 9.00 3.46
C THR A 29 -4.00 9.20 2.29
N THR A 30 -3.79 8.50 1.16
CA THR A 30 -4.64 8.67 -0.03
C THR A 30 -5.77 7.64 -0.11
N GLY A 31 -5.79 6.66 0.79
CA GLY A 31 -6.69 5.51 0.66
C GLY A 31 -6.38 4.65 -0.55
N TYR A 32 -5.12 4.63 -1.01
CA TYR A 32 -4.72 3.82 -2.17
C TYR A 32 -5.01 2.34 -1.91
N GLY A 33 -5.60 1.66 -2.90
CA GLY A 33 -6.03 0.27 -2.75
C GLY A 33 -7.30 0.07 -1.91
N LYS A 34 -7.85 1.10 -1.25
CA LYS A 34 -9.18 0.98 -0.65
C LYS A 34 -10.22 1.05 -1.77
N THR A 35 -10.90 -0.05 -2.04
CA THR A 35 -12.16 -0.01 -2.79
C THR A 35 -13.15 0.81 -1.98
N SER A 36 -13.40 2.04 -2.44
CA SER A 36 -14.51 2.84 -1.94
C SER A 36 -15.80 2.14 -2.39
N SER A 37 -16.28 1.20 -1.58
CA SER A 37 -17.65 0.70 -1.64
C SER A 37 -18.57 1.75 -1.03
N GLY A 38 -18.64 2.92 -1.67
CA GLY A 38 -19.66 3.91 -1.35
C GLY A 38 -21.00 3.38 -1.84
N ALA A 39 -21.95 3.13 -0.94
CA ALA A 39 -23.34 2.92 -1.33
C ALA A 39 -23.87 4.24 -1.92
N GLY A 40 -23.86 4.36 -3.24
CA GLY A 40 -24.27 5.55 -3.98
C GLY A 40 -24.02 5.37 -5.48
N PHE A 41 -24.74 6.12 -6.31
CA PHE A 41 -24.75 6.08 -7.79
C PHE A 41 -23.39 6.43 -8.47
N ALA A 42 -22.25 6.15 -7.85
CA ALA A 42 -20.94 6.24 -8.47
C ALA A 42 -20.75 5.00 -9.37
N GLY A 43 -21.12 5.11 -10.65
CA GLY A 43 -21.16 4.05 -11.65
C GLY A 43 -19.82 3.47 -12.11
N LYS A 44 -18.82 3.34 -11.23
CA LYS A 44 -17.58 2.62 -11.53
C LYS A 44 -17.51 1.35 -10.67
N PRO A 45 -17.38 0.16 -11.28
CA PRO A 45 -17.27 -1.08 -10.52
C PRO A 45 -16.10 -0.98 -9.53
N PRO A 46 -16.25 -1.50 -8.30
CA PRO A 46 -15.13 -1.57 -7.37
C PRO A 46 -14.00 -2.36 -8.04
N LYS A 47 -12.76 -1.84 -7.97
CA LYS A 47 -11.58 -2.52 -8.51
C LYS A 47 -11.54 -3.96 -7.98
N THR A 48 -11.26 -4.93 -8.85
CA THR A 48 -11.09 -6.30 -8.38
C THR A 48 -9.92 -6.39 -7.39
N PRO A 49 -9.90 -7.39 -6.50
CA PRO A 49 -8.77 -7.59 -5.60
C PRO A 49 -7.43 -7.70 -6.36
N GLU A 50 -7.42 -8.31 -7.54
CA GLU A 50 -6.24 -8.46 -8.40
C GLU A 50 -5.73 -7.09 -8.89
N GLU A 51 -6.63 -6.21 -9.36
CA GLU A 51 -6.27 -4.85 -9.76
C GLU A 51 -5.76 -4.01 -8.59
N GLN A 52 -6.26 -4.25 -7.37
CA GLN A 52 -5.77 -3.57 -6.16
C GLN A 52 -4.35 -4.02 -5.80
N VAL A 53 -4.08 -5.33 -5.89
CA VAL A 53 -2.74 -5.89 -5.63
C VAL A 53 -1.74 -5.34 -6.64
N GLU A 54 -2.08 -5.38 -7.93
CA GLU A 54 -1.25 -4.82 -9.00
C GLU A 54 -0.94 -3.34 -8.78
N ALA A 55 -1.97 -2.56 -8.43
CA ALA A 55 -1.80 -1.15 -8.13
C ALA A 55 -0.82 -0.91 -6.96
N LEU A 56 -0.89 -1.72 -5.91
CA LEU A 56 -0.01 -1.65 -4.74
C LEU A 56 1.44 -2.03 -5.09
N ILE A 57 1.63 -3.06 -5.92
CA ILE A 57 2.95 -3.47 -6.40
C ILE A 57 3.61 -2.32 -7.20
N GLN A 58 2.88 -1.72 -8.14
CA GLN A 58 3.38 -0.57 -8.90
C GLN A 58 3.67 0.68 -8.04
N LEU A 59 2.95 0.84 -6.92
CA LEU A 59 3.25 1.91 -5.97
C LEU A 59 4.56 1.62 -5.25
N TYR A 60 4.78 0.36 -4.84
CA TYR A 60 6.01 -0.06 -4.18
C TYR A 60 7.25 0.14 -5.08
N GLU A 61 7.18 -0.28 -6.34
CA GLU A 61 8.27 -0.10 -7.31
C GLU A 61 8.65 1.38 -7.46
N ARG A 62 7.66 2.26 -7.59
CA ARG A 62 7.89 3.71 -7.62
C ARG A 62 8.54 4.23 -6.33
N CYS A 63 8.12 3.72 -5.17
CA CYS A 63 8.74 4.10 -3.90
C CYS A 63 10.20 3.64 -3.84
N ARG A 64 10.51 2.44 -4.32
CA ARG A 64 11.89 1.92 -4.41
C ARG A 64 12.75 2.76 -5.33
N ASP A 65 12.25 3.15 -6.51
CA ASP A 65 13.01 3.97 -7.46
C ASP A 65 13.33 5.35 -6.88
N VAL A 66 12.37 5.95 -6.14
CA VAL A 66 12.56 7.25 -5.50
C VAL A 66 13.61 7.20 -4.39
N VAL A 67 13.63 6.12 -3.60
CA VAL A 67 14.60 5.93 -2.50
C VAL A 67 15.95 5.36 -2.99
N GLY A 68 15.92 4.67 -4.14
CA GLY A 68 17.04 4.03 -4.80
C GLY A 68 17.95 4.98 -5.57
N LYS A 69 17.40 6.09 -6.06
CA LYS A 69 18.15 7.26 -6.53
C LYS A 69 19.10 7.80 -5.46
#